data_AF-A0A3D9T906-F1
#
_entry.id   AF-A0A3D9T906-F1
#
_cell.length_a   1.000
_cell.length_b   1.000
_cell.length_c   1.000
_cell.angle_alpha   90.00
_cell.angle_beta   90.00
_cell.angle_gamma   90.00
#
_symmetry.space_group_name_H-M   'P 1'
#
loop_
_entity.id
_entity.type
_entity.pdbx_description
1 polymer ?
#
loop_
_entity_poly.entity_id
_entity_poly.type
_entity_poly.pdbx_seq_one_letter_code
_entity_poly.pdbx_strand_id
1 'polypeptide(L)'
;MTPAEMEALREEHARLLVERVKATELVADGWNRLHPVGTPVTYWPGRRKGPGRRSRTRSKAWVLEGHTAVVSVEGHAACVALTHVQVIRDGGAS
;
A
#
# COMPACT_ATOMS: atom_id res chain seq x y z
N MET A 1 19.72 31.39 -7.95
CA MET A 1 19.56 30.13 -8.70
C MET A 1 19.41 30.48 -10.17
N THR A 2 20.29 30.00 -11.04
CA THR A 2 20.27 30.25 -12.49
C THR A 2 19.21 29.37 -13.17
N PRO A 3 18.79 29.67 -14.42
CA PRO A 3 17.92 28.77 -15.17
C PRO A 3 18.46 27.34 -15.27
N ALA A 4 19.79 27.19 -15.40
CA ALA A 4 20.44 25.87 -15.43
C ALA A 4 20.33 25.14 -14.08
N GLU A 5 20.51 25.85 -12.96
CA GLU A 5 20.33 25.26 -11.62
C GLU A 5 18.86 24.89 -11.34
N MET A 6 17.91 25.70 -11.80
CA MET A 6 16.47 25.39 -11.71
C MET A 6 16.09 24.16 -12.53
N GLU A 7 16.67 24.01 -13.73
CA GLU A 7 16.43 22.84 -14.58
C GLU A 7 17.03 21.57 -13.98
N ALA A 8 18.27 21.64 -13.49
CA ALA A 8 18.89 20.52 -12.78
C ALA A 8 18.07 20.07 -11.56
N LEU A 9 17.55 21.02 -10.77
CA LEU A 9 16.69 20.71 -9.62
C LEU A 9 15.36 20.05 -10.05
N ARG A 10 14.76 20.48 -11.16
CA ARG A 10 13.54 19.87 -11.70
C ARG A 10 13.79 18.44 -12.17
N GLU A 11 14.88 18.21 -12.89
CA GLU A 11 15.27 16.88 -13.36
C GLU A 11 15.56 15.94 -12.18
N GLU A 12 16.31 16.41 -11.17
CA GLU A 12 16.57 15.64 -9.96
C GLU A 12 15.27 15.31 -9.22
N HIS A 13 14.39 16.29 -9.05
CA HIS A 13 13.10 16.08 -8.41
C HIS A 13 12.23 15.08 -9.20
N ALA A 14 12.19 15.19 -10.53
CA ALA A 14 11.47 14.23 -11.38
C ALA A 14 12.02 12.80 -11.21
N ARG A 15 13.35 12.63 -11.15
CA ARG A 15 13.97 11.33 -10.88
C ARG A 15 13.59 10.78 -9.51
N LEU A 16 13.65 11.60 -8.46
CA LEU A 16 13.28 11.19 -7.10
C LEU A 16 11.79 10.78 -7.02
N LEU A 17 10.91 11.48 -7.75
CA LEU A 17 9.51 11.09 -7.84
C LEU A 17 9.34 9.72 -8.52
N VAL A 18 10.05 9.46 -9.62
CA VAL A 18 10.02 8.17 -10.31
C VAL A 18 10.51 7.03 -9.40
N GLU A 19 11.63 7.22 -8.70
CA GLU A 19 12.16 6.24 -7.75
C GLU A 19 11.17 5.95 -6.62
N ARG A 20 10.50 6.98 -6.09
CA ARG A 20 9.47 6.82 -5.06
C ARG A 20 8.26 6.03 -5.55
N VAL A 21 7.81 6.28 -6.78
CA VAL A 21 6.70 5.54 -7.41
C VAL A 21 7.08 4.07 -7.53
N LYS A 22 8.26 3.76 -8.10
CA LYS A 22 8.76 2.38 -8.25
C LYS A 22 8.86 1.66 -6.90
N ALA A 23 9.40 2.32 -5.88
CA ALA A 23 9.48 1.73 -4.54
C ALA A 23 8.10 1.37 -3.99
N THR A 24 7.07 2.17 -4.28
CA THR A 24 5.69 1.91 -3.85
C THR A 24 5.06 0.74 -4.62
N GLU A 25 5.34 0.61 -5.92
CA GLU A 25 4.91 -0.54 -6.74
C GLU A 25 5.52 -1.85 -6.22
N LEU A 26 6.81 -1.83 -5.87
CA LEU A 26 7.49 -3.00 -5.28
C LEU A 26 6.84 -3.48 -3.98
N VAL A 27 6.29 -2.56 -3.18
CA VAL A 27 5.53 -2.92 -1.96
C VAL A 27 4.23 -3.63 -2.33
N ALA A 28 3.47 -3.12 -3.30
CA ALA A 28 2.22 -3.75 -3.75
C ALA A 28 2.48 -5.13 -4.36
N ASP A 29 3.52 -5.26 -5.19
CA ASP A 29 3.91 -6.53 -5.79
C ASP A 29 4.42 -7.53 -4.75
N GLY A 30 5.21 -7.07 -3.78
CA GLY A 30 5.66 -7.88 -2.65
C GLY A 30 4.49 -8.45 -1.87
N TRP A 31 3.48 -7.63 -1.58
CA TRP A 31 2.23 -8.08 -0.97
C TRP A 31 1.53 -9.14 -1.81
N ASN A 32 1.32 -8.87 -3.11
CA ASN A 32 0.59 -9.76 -4.01
C ASN A 32 1.24 -11.13 -4.18
N ARG A 33 2.59 -11.21 -4.11
CA ARG A 33 3.31 -12.49 -4.15
C ARG A 33 3.07 -13.35 -2.92
N LEU A 34 2.87 -12.73 -1.76
CA LEU A 34 2.73 -13.42 -0.47
C LEU A 34 1.28 -13.68 -0.09
N HIS A 35 0.36 -12.85 -0.59
CA HIS A 35 -1.01 -12.76 -0.08
C HIS A 35 -2.00 -12.71 -1.26
N PRO A 36 -2.64 -13.84 -1.62
CA PRO A 36 -3.67 -13.85 -2.66
C PRO A 36 -4.92 -13.06 -2.24
N VAL A 37 -5.75 -12.70 -3.22
CA VAL A 37 -7.10 -12.15 -2.94
C VAL A 37 -7.88 -13.12 -2.06
N GLY A 38 -8.60 -12.61 -1.08
CA GLY A 38 -9.28 -13.41 -0.04
C GLY A 38 -8.45 -13.60 1.23
N THR A 39 -7.21 -13.09 1.27
CA THR A 39 -6.35 -13.14 2.47
C THR A 39 -7.10 -12.56 3.69
N PRO A 40 -7.25 -13.33 4.79
CA PRO A 40 -7.84 -12.85 6.03
C PRO A 40 -6.99 -11.75 6.66
N VAL A 41 -7.63 -10.64 7.04
CA VAL A 41 -6.94 -9.47 7.59
C VAL A 41 -7.70 -8.82 8.73
N THR A 42 -6.95 -8.20 9.63
CA THR A 42 -7.44 -7.08 10.43
C THR A 42 -7.05 -5.80 9.71
N TYR A 43 -7.99 -4.87 9.53
CA TYR A 43 -7.76 -3.61 8.84
C TYR A 43 -8.27 -2.40 9.64
N TRP A 44 -7.68 -1.23 9.37
CA TRP A 44 -8.06 0.05 9.97
C TRP A 44 -8.36 1.07 8.85
N PRO A 45 -9.60 1.56 8.71
CA PRO A 45 -9.98 2.54 7.67
C PRO A 45 -9.28 3.91 7.77
N GLY A 46 -8.69 4.22 8.92
CA GLY A 46 -7.90 5.44 9.17
C GLY A 46 -6.71 5.08 10.04
N ARG A 47 -6.14 6.04 10.79
CA ARG A 47 -5.01 5.78 11.70
C ARG A 47 -5.23 4.49 12.51
N ARG A 48 -4.21 3.64 12.55
CA ARG A 48 -4.21 2.32 13.17
C ARG A 48 -4.40 2.39 14.70
N LYS A 49 -5.60 2.75 15.13
CA LYS A 49 -6.02 2.95 16.52
C LYS A 49 -7.13 1.96 16.88
N GLY A 50 -7.07 1.43 18.10
CA GLY A 50 -8.03 0.43 18.58
C GLY A 50 -7.86 -0.94 17.91
N PRO A 51 -8.84 -1.85 18.09
CA PRO A 51 -8.70 -3.26 17.74
C PRO A 51 -8.70 -3.56 16.22
N GLY A 52 -9.13 -2.60 15.40
CA GLY A 52 -9.34 -2.81 13.97
C GLY A 52 -10.57 -3.67 13.67
N ARG A 53 -10.80 -3.97 12.40
CA ARG A 53 -11.95 -4.76 11.92
C ARG A 53 -11.43 -6.00 11.20
N ARG A 54 -12.02 -7.17 11.44
CA ARG A 54 -11.66 -8.42 10.73
C ARG A 54 -12.49 -8.55 9.46
N SER A 55 -11.85 -8.94 8.37
CA SER A 55 -12.48 -9.22 7.08
C SER A 55 -11.49 -9.96 6.15
N ARG A 56 -11.72 -9.96 4.84
CA ARG A 56 -10.82 -10.50 3.81
C ARG A 56 -10.54 -9.45 2.74
N THR A 57 -9.36 -9.51 2.15
CA THR A 57 -9.05 -8.69 0.95
C THR A 57 -9.94 -9.13 -0.22
N ARG A 58 -10.43 -8.17 -1.03
CA ARG A 58 -11.25 -8.44 -2.23
C ARG A 58 -10.58 -8.04 -3.54
N SER A 59 -9.31 -7.67 -3.49
CA SER A 59 -8.51 -7.29 -4.65
C SER A 59 -7.05 -7.61 -4.42
N LYS A 60 -6.26 -7.60 -5.50
CA LYS A 60 -4.80 -7.43 -5.41
C LYS A 60 -4.49 -6.08 -4.75
N ALA A 61 -3.28 -5.93 -4.21
CA ALA A 61 -2.73 -4.64 -3.85
C ALA A 61 -2.36 -3.83 -5.10
N TRP A 62 -2.54 -2.51 -5.04
CA TRP A 62 -2.16 -1.57 -6.09
C TRP A 62 -1.68 -0.24 -5.49
N VAL A 63 -1.06 0.61 -6.31
CA VAL A 63 -0.67 1.97 -5.89
C VAL A 63 -1.78 2.95 -6.21
N LEU A 64 -2.31 3.60 -5.17
CA LEU A 64 -3.23 4.72 -5.28
C LEU A 64 -2.44 6.02 -5.55
N GLU A 65 -2.77 6.68 -6.65
CA GLU A 65 -2.26 8.02 -7.04
C GLU A 65 -0.71 8.15 -6.99
N GLY A 66 0.00 7.04 -7.22
CA GLY A 66 1.47 7.02 -7.31
C GLY A 66 2.21 7.10 -5.97
N HIS A 67 1.54 7.01 -4.82
CA HIS A 67 2.21 7.19 -3.53
C HIS A 67 1.79 6.24 -2.40
N THR A 68 0.65 5.56 -2.49
CA THR A 68 0.20 4.68 -1.41
C THR A 68 -0.17 3.31 -1.94
N ALA A 69 0.53 2.26 -1.49
CA ALA A 69 0.11 0.88 -1.72
C ALA A 69 -1.13 0.56 -0.86
N VAL A 70 -2.22 0.13 -1.49
CA VAL A 70 -3.53 -0.11 -0.87
C VAL A 70 -4.13 -1.44 -1.30
N VAL A 71 -5.14 -1.91 -0.56
CA VAL A 71 -6.01 -3.04 -0.91
C VAL A 71 -7.48 -2.67 -0.72
N SER A 72 -8.38 -3.37 -1.40
CA SER A 72 -9.81 -3.34 -1.07
C SER A 72 -10.13 -4.47 -0.10
N VAL A 73 -11.09 -4.22 0.80
CA VAL A 73 -11.52 -5.19 1.82
C VAL A 73 -13.03 -5.41 1.70
N GLU A 74 -13.49 -6.65 1.90
CA GLU A 74 -14.92 -6.98 1.89
C GLU A 74 -15.69 -6.17 2.95
N GLY A 75 -16.87 -5.68 2.58
CA GLY A 75 -17.71 -4.86 3.46
C GLY A 75 -17.17 -3.44 3.72
N HIS A 76 -16.14 -3.01 2.99
CA HIS A 76 -15.62 -1.64 3.06
C HIS A 76 -15.59 -1.00 1.67
N ALA A 77 -16.18 0.19 1.54
CA ALA A 77 -16.30 0.87 0.25
C ALA A 77 -14.96 1.42 -0.25
N ALA A 78 -14.18 2.04 0.64
CA ALA A 78 -12.89 2.63 0.32
C ALA A 78 -11.76 1.59 0.31
N CYS A 79 -10.61 2.01 -0.22
CA CYS A 79 -9.37 1.24 -0.12
C CYS A 79 -8.69 1.49 1.24
N VAL A 80 -7.81 0.57 1.63
CA VAL A 80 -7.06 0.61 2.89
C VAL A 80 -5.58 0.51 2.58
N ALA A 81 -4.78 1.46 3.10
CA ALA A 81 -3.33 1.42 2.96
C ALA A 81 -2.75 0.13 3.57
N LEU A 82 -1.76 -0.48 2.92
CA LEU A 82 -1.13 -1.71 3.41
C LEU A 82 -0.50 -1.54 4.81
N THR A 83 -0.08 -0.33 5.16
CA THR A 83 0.39 0.03 6.52
C THR A 83 -0.70 -0.10 7.60
N HIS A 84 -1.96 -0.10 7.18
CA HIS A 84 -3.17 -0.23 8.00
C HIS A 84 -3.86 -1.58 7.80
N VAL A 85 -3.12 -2.58 7.32
CA VAL A 85 -3.59 -3.96 7.17
C VAL A 85 -2.64 -4.89 7.90
N GLN A 86 -3.19 -5.91 8.55
CA GLN A 86 -2.45 -6.98 9.19
C GLN A 86 -3.05 -8.31 8.78
N VAL A 87 -2.22 -9.19 8.22
CA VAL A 87 -2.65 -10.57 7.91
C VAL A 87 -2.95 -11.30 9.21
N ILE A 88 -4.12 -11.95 9.25
CA ILE A 88 -4.46 -12.88 10.31
C ILE A 88 -3.82 -14.20 9.91
N ARG A 89 -2.79 -14.63 10.65
CA ARG A 89 -2.27 -15.99 10.53
C ARG A 89 -3.19 -16.89 11.32
N ASP A 90 -3.72 -17.93 10.68
CA ASP A 90 -4.32 -19.01 11.44
C ASP A 90 -3.19 -19.64 12.25
N GLY A 91 -3.26 -19.48 13.57
CA GLY A 91 -2.39 -20.22 14.48
C GLY A 91 -2.68 -21.69 14.24
N GLY A 92 -1.67 -22.43 13.77
CA GLY A 92 -1.78 -23.86 13.58
C GLY A 92 -2.30 -24.49 14.86
N ALA A 93 -3.55 -24.96 14.80
CA ALA A 93 -4.04 -25.96 15.72
C ALA A 93 -3.73 -27.30 15.07
N SER A 94 -2.67 -27.94 15.55
CA SER A 94 -2.46 -29.39 15.54
C SER A 94 -1.69 -29.72 16.79
#